data_AF-A0A356TDT6-F1
#
_entry.id   AF-A0A356TDT6-F1
#
_cell.length_a   1.000
_cell.length_b   1.000
_cell.length_c   1.000
_cell.angle_alpha   90.00
_cell.angle_beta   90.00
_cell.angle_gamma   90.00
#
_symmetry.space_group_name_H-M   'P 1'
#
loop_
_entity.id
_entity.type
_entity.pdbx_description
1 polymer ?
#
loop_
_entity_poly.entity_id
_entity_poly.type
_entity_poly.pdbx_seq_one_letter_code
_entity_poly.pdbx_strand_id
1 'polypeptide(L)'
;AETPPHLVAGEGALLYLLPLAALVRGGERLRTTVLDGASTVRAIREGRADVGVAALSRPPEDLESAPMAESASVLLVPAGHRLAK
;
A
#
# COMPACT_ATOMS: atom_id res chain seq x y z
N ALA A 1 10.02 -21.11 -14.71
CA ALA A 1 8.74 -20.43 -14.48
C ALA A 1 9.07 -19.00 -14.08
N GLU A 2 8.43 -18.02 -14.71
CA GLU A 2 8.63 -16.60 -14.38
C GLU A 2 8.18 -16.33 -12.94
N THR A 3 8.97 -15.57 -12.18
CA THR A 3 8.62 -15.20 -10.80
C THR A 3 7.50 -14.15 -10.88
N PRO A 4 6.37 -14.35 -10.18
CA PRO A 4 5.29 -13.37 -10.22
C PRO A 4 5.76 -12.03 -9.64
N PRO A 5 5.31 -10.88 -10.17
CA PRO A 5 5.61 -9.58 -9.61
C PRO A 5 5.26 -9.51 -8.12
N HIS A 6 6.12 -8.86 -7.35
CA HIS A 6 6.02 -8.71 -5.90
C HIS A 6 5.59 -7.29 -5.53
N LEU A 7 4.34 -7.17 -5.10
CA LEU A 7 3.75 -5.95 -4.57
C LEU A 7 3.85 -5.92 -3.05
N VAL A 8 4.47 -4.88 -2.50
CA VAL A 8 4.43 -4.60 -1.06
C VAL A 8 3.52 -3.42 -0.77
N ALA A 9 2.69 -3.51 0.26
CA ALA A 9 1.77 -2.43 0.58
C ALA A 9 1.35 -2.43 2.04
N GLY A 10 0.91 -1.28 2.55
CA GLY A 10 0.18 -1.23 3.81
C GLY A 10 -1.15 -1.99 3.72
N GLU A 11 -1.62 -2.54 4.84
CA GLU A 11 -2.86 -3.34 4.88
C GLU A 11 -4.07 -2.57 4.31
N GLY A 12 -4.26 -1.31 4.71
CA GLY A 12 -5.35 -0.49 4.20
C GLY A 12 -5.28 -0.24 2.68
N ALA A 13 -4.08 -0.18 2.09
CA ALA A 13 -3.94 -0.04 0.66
C ALA A 13 -4.36 -1.31 -0.08
N LEU A 14 -4.02 -2.50 0.44
CA LEU A 14 -4.46 -3.77 -0.13
C LEU A 14 -5.97 -3.96 -0.05
N LEU A 15 -6.58 -3.56 1.07
CA LEU A 15 -8.01 -3.77 1.31
C LEU A 15 -8.90 -2.75 0.58
N TYR A 16 -8.45 -1.50 0.46
CA TYR A 16 -9.35 -0.39 0.06
C TYR A 16 -8.91 0.41 -1.15
N LEU A 17 -7.62 0.40 -1.52
CA LEU A 17 -7.12 1.23 -2.63
C LEU A 17 -6.80 0.40 -3.88
N LEU A 18 -6.20 -0.76 -3.69
CA LEU A 18 -5.72 -1.57 -4.80
C LEU A 18 -6.86 -2.37 -5.44
N PRO A 19 -6.98 -2.37 -6.77
CA PRO A 19 -8.04 -3.08 -7.48
C PRO A 19 -7.73 -4.59 -7.60
N LEU A 20 -7.33 -5.24 -6.50
CA LEU A 20 -6.86 -6.64 -6.48
C LEU A 20 -7.89 -7.61 -7.09
N ALA A 21 -9.19 -7.35 -6.90
CA ALA A 21 -10.25 -8.17 -7.48
C ALA A 21 -10.22 -8.20 -9.01
N ALA A 22 -9.84 -7.11 -9.68
CA ALA A 22 -9.71 -7.07 -11.13
C ALA A 22 -8.49 -7.89 -11.60
N LEU A 23 -7.37 -7.77 -10.90
CA LEU A 23 -6.14 -8.55 -11.19
C LEU A 23 -6.39 -10.05 -11.04
N VAL A 24 -7.05 -10.47 -9.95
CA VAL A 24 -7.40 -11.88 -9.71
C VAL A 24 -8.34 -12.41 -10.79
N ARG A 25 -9.37 -11.64 -11.20
CA ARG A 25 -10.28 -12.04 -12.29
C ARG A 25 -9.58 -12.18 -13.64
N GLY A 26 -8.49 -11.43 -13.87
CA GLY A 26 -7.66 -11.56 -15.06
C GLY A 26 -6.79 -12.81 -15.10
N GLY A 27 -6.70 -13.56 -13.99
CA GLY A 27 -5.82 -14.73 -13.87
C GLY A 27 -4.35 -14.38 -13.62
N GLU A 28 -4.05 -13.11 -13.36
CA GLU A 28 -2.70 -12.65 -13.05
C GLU A 28 -2.22 -13.18 -11.71
N ARG A 29 -0.95 -13.62 -11.66
CA ARG A 29 -0.33 -14.06 -10.41
C ARG A 29 0.47 -12.92 -9.82
N LEU A 30 0.04 -12.46 -8.66
CA LEU A 30 0.72 -11.41 -7.90
C LEU A 30 1.14 -11.96 -6.55
N ARG A 31 2.42 -11.78 -6.19
CA ARG A 31 2.86 -11.98 -4.81
C ARG A 31 2.62 -10.69 -4.04
N THR A 32 1.99 -10.78 -2.88
CA THR A 32 1.77 -9.62 -2.01
C THR A 32 2.44 -9.81 -0.66
N THR A 33 2.90 -8.72 -0.04
CA THR A 33 3.39 -8.72 1.35
C THR A 33 2.99 -7.41 2.04
N VAL A 34 2.49 -7.50 3.26
CA VAL A 34 2.14 -6.32 4.07
C VAL A 34 3.40 -5.76 4.71
N LEU A 35 3.68 -4.47 4.48
CA LEU A 35 4.79 -3.75 5.10
C LEU A 35 4.35 -2.34 5.53
N ASP A 36 5.02 -1.79 6.54
CA ASP A 36 4.92 -0.36 6.85
C ASP A 36 5.61 0.50 5.76
N GLY A 37 5.45 1.82 5.83
CA GLY A 37 5.99 2.74 4.82
C GLY A 37 7.52 2.71 4.71
N ALA A 38 8.24 2.69 5.84
CA ALA A 38 9.71 2.68 5.82
C ALA A 38 10.24 1.34 5.30
N SER A 39 9.64 0.23 5.73
CA SER A 39 9.97 -1.12 5.26
C SER A 39 9.67 -1.31 3.77
N THR A 40 8.59 -0.69 3.26
CA THR A 40 8.24 -0.68 1.84
C THR A 40 9.33 -0.02 1.01
N VAL A 41 9.71 1.22 1.33
CA VAL A 41 10.77 1.95 0.61
C VAL A 41 12.08 1.18 0.62
N ARG A 42 12.46 0.61 1.77
CA ARG A 42 13.67 -0.23 1.88
C ARG A 42 13.59 -1.49 1.01
N ALA A 43 12.44 -2.16 0.95
CA ALA A 43 12.28 -3.35 0.13
C ALA A 43 12.46 -3.06 -1.37
N ILE A 44 11.96 -1.92 -1.86
CA ILE A 44 12.15 -1.48 -3.24
C ILE A 44 13.61 -1.14 -3.51
N ARG A 45 14.25 -0.34 -2.65
CA ARG A 45 15.67 0.04 -2.79
C ARG A 45 16.61 -1.16 -2.85
N GLU A 46 16.31 -2.21 -2.08
CA GLU A 46 17.12 -3.43 -2.02
C GLU A 46 16.74 -4.46 -3.09
N GLY A 47 15.80 -4.15 -4.00
CA GLY A 47 15.34 -5.07 -5.05
C GLY A 47 14.61 -6.30 -4.52
N ARG A 48 14.08 -6.24 -3.29
CA ARG A 48 13.32 -7.33 -2.65
C ARG A 48 11.82 -7.30 -3.01
N ALA A 49 11.36 -6.21 -3.61
CA ALA A 49 10.01 -6.04 -4.14
C ALA A 49 10.07 -5.19 -5.41
N ASP A 50 9.09 -5.37 -6.29
CA ASP A 50 9.04 -4.72 -7.59
C ASP A 50 8.28 -3.39 -7.54
N VAL A 51 7.18 -3.35 -6.77
CA VAL A 51 6.32 -2.17 -6.61
C VAL A 51 5.86 -2.03 -5.16
N GLY A 52 5.77 -0.79 -4.68
CA GLY A 52 5.35 -0.46 -3.31
C GLY A 52 4.19 0.54 -3.26
N VAL A 53 3.21 0.31 -2.38
CA VAL A 53 2.19 1.33 -2.01
C VAL A 53 2.28 1.64 -0.53
N ALA A 54 2.73 2.85 -0.21
CA ALA A 54 2.95 3.30 1.15
C ALA A 54 2.34 4.68 1.38
N ALA A 55 1.77 4.89 2.58
CA ALA A 55 1.48 6.22 3.07
C ALA A 55 2.79 6.86 3.54
N LEU A 56 3.25 7.88 2.83
CA LEU A 56 4.49 8.59 3.10
C LEU A 56 4.21 10.08 3.25
N SER A 57 4.90 10.75 4.16
CA SER A 57 4.83 12.21 4.30
C SER A 57 5.51 12.94 3.13
N ARG A 58 6.44 12.27 2.44
CA ARG A 58 7.11 12.75 1.23
C ARG A 58 7.51 11.57 0.34
N PRO A 59 7.48 11.73 -0.99
CA PRO A 59 8.02 10.73 -1.89
C PRO A 59 9.55 10.58 -1.68
N PRO A 60 10.11 9.37 -1.82
CA PRO A 60 11.56 9.18 -1.88
C PRO A 60 12.13 9.86 -3.12
N GLU A 61 13.27 10.53 -2.98
CA GLU A 61 13.92 11.28 -4.08
C GLU A 61 14.64 10.38 -5.08
N ASP A 62 14.98 9.17 -4.65
CA ASP A 62 15.75 8.17 -5.39
C ASP A 62 14.88 7.08 -6.04
N LEU A 63 13.56 7.18 -5.91
CA LEU A 63 12.60 6.24 -6.49
C LEU A 63 11.55 6.98 -7.31
N GLU A 64 11.11 6.37 -8.41
CA GLU A 64 9.92 6.83 -9.10
C GLU A 64 8.69 6.65 -8.19
N SER A 65 7.91 7.71 -8.03
CA SER A 65 6.76 7.74 -7.14
C SER A 65 5.63 8.55 -7.77
N ALA A 66 4.42 8.01 -7.70
CA ALA A 66 3.20 8.68 -8.15
C ALA A 66 2.17 8.70 -7.01
N PRO A 67 1.44 9.82 -6.81
CA PRO A 67 0.36 9.88 -5.84
C PRO A 67 -0.77 8.94 -6.25
N MET A 68 -1.15 8.03 -5.36
CA MET A 68 -2.24 7.06 -5.59
C MET A 68 -3.57 7.56 -5.05
N ALA A 69 -3.56 8.10 -3.83
CA ALA A 69 -4.72 8.66 -3.16
C ALA A 69 -4.26 9.59 -2.03
N GLU A 70 -5.12 10.55 -1.68
CA GLU A 70 -4.99 11.33 -0.46
C GLU A 70 -6.09 10.90 0.52
N SER A 71 -5.69 10.64 1.77
CA SER A 71 -6.61 10.24 2.84
C SER A 71 -6.38 11.12 4.06
N ALA A 72 -7.45 11.68 4.60
CA ALA A 72 -7.39 12.41 5.86
C ALA A 72 -7.23 11.43 7.04
N SER A 73 -6.41 11.80 8.02
CA SER A 73 -6.42 11.12 9.32
C SER A 73 -7.67 11.55 10.09
N VAL A 74 -8.53 10.58 10.41
CA VAL A 74 -9.78 10.81 11.15
C VAL A 74 -9.78 10.01 12.45
N LEU A 75 -10.44 10.55 13.46
CA LEU A 75 -10.70 9.84 14.72
C LEU A 75 -12.05 9.13 14.61
N LEU A 76 -12.02 7.80 14.63
CA LEU A 76 -13.23 6.98 14.73
C LEU A 76 -13.53 6.71 16.20
N VAL A 77 -14.71 7.14 16.65
CA VAL A 77 -15.23 6.88 18.00
C VAL A 77 -16.65 6.33 17.94
N PRO A 78 -17.09 5.54 18.93
CA PRO A 78 -18.49 5.17 19.06
C PRO A 78 -19.40 6.41 19.06
N ALA A 79 -20.60 6.30 18.48
CA ALA A 79 -21.52 7.44 18.37
C ALA A 79 -21.89 8.09 19.73
N GLY A 80 -21.89 7.31 20.82
CA GLY A 80 -22.14 7.81 22.18
C GLY A 80 -20.91 8.34 22.93
N HIS A 81 -19.74 8.40 22.30
CA HIS A 81 -18.50 8.79 22.96
C HIS A 81 -18.45 10.30 23.25
N ARG A 82 -17.81 10.70 24.36
CA ARG A 82 -17.73 12.14 24.74
C ARG A 82 -17.00 13.01 23.71
N LEU A 83 -16.11 12.39 22.92
CA LEU A 83 -15.36 13.03 21.82
C LEU A 83 -16.09 12.96 20.46
N ALA A 84 -17.32 12.43 20.40
CA ALA A 84 -18.11 12.40 19.16
C ALA A 84 -18.78 13.77 18.87
N LYS A 85 -18.08 14.87 19.18
CA LYS A 85 -18.57 16.26 19.06
C LYS A 85 -17.55 17.12 18.35
#